data_AF-A0ABD0NDR4-F1
#
_entry.id   AF-A0ABD0NDR4-F1
#
_cell.length_a   1.000
_cell.length_b   1.000
_cell.length_c   1.000
_cell.angle_alpha   90.00
_cell.angle_beta   90.00
_cell.angle_gamma   90.00
#
_symmetry.space_group_name_H-M   'P 1'
#
loop_
_entity.id
_entity.type
_entity.pdbx_description
1 polymer ?
#
loop_
_entity_poly.entity_id
_entity_poly.type
_entity_poly.pdbx_seq_one_letter_code
_entity_poly.pdbx_strand_id
1 'polypeptide(L)'
;DPLVPLEPKDPIGHQIDDFVPALHHSFYKLRANPPKELAAGLKRQVLDYLNQKEQGVIRPFHIVEYRHNLDDRTNQHPAPRPKNMDVALNSYIYGQAQFQLPVEVLQQSLIDSRPGAATVLSQTGEGRIDRRQVAGEYDKEKMEKLLKLIQLHKRTLGKEEGSGPEREEDWDAAGLKR
;
A
#
# COMPACT_ATOMS: atom_id res chain seq x y z
N ASP A 1 19.71 3.24 -36.45
CA ASP A 1 18.84 2.19 -35.90
C ASP A 1 18.69 2.34 -34.41
N PRO A 2 17.48 2.62 -33.88
CA PRO A 2 17.24 2.49 -32.45
C PRO A 2 17.07 1.00 -32.13
N LEU A 3 17.86 0.55 -31.16
CA LEU A 3 17.91 -0.84 -30.69
C LEU A 3 16.52 -1.27 -30.20
N VAL A 4 15.92 -2.20 -30.94
CA VAL A 4 14.70 -2.91 -30.53
C VAL A 4 15.04 -3.70 -29.26
N PRO A 5 14.34 -3.49 -28.13
CA PRO A 5 14.51 -4.32 -26.95
C PRO A 5 14.19 -5.78 -27.29
N LEU A 6 15.20 -6.65 -27.23
CA LEU A 6 15.12 -8.08 -27.57
C LEU A 6 14.58 -8.96 -26.43
N GLU A 7 14.05 -8.36 -25.37
CA GLU A 7 13.47 -9.10 -24.26
C GLU A 7 11.96 -9.24 -24.48
N PRO A 8 11.40 -10.47 -24.49
CA PRO A 8 9.96 -10.68 -24.60
C PRO A 8 9.30 -10.00 -23.40
N LYS A 9 8.72 -8.83 -23.66
CA LYS A 9 8.07 -8.00 -22.65
C LYS A 9 6.89 -8.80 -22.11
N ASP A 10 6.98 -9.19 -20.83
CA ASP A 10 5.98 -10.05 -20.21
C ASP A 10 4.57 -9.51 -20.47
N PRO A 11 3.61 -10.35 -20.90
CA PRO A 11 2.25 -9.90 -21.21
C PRO A 11 1.57 -9.25 -19.98
N ILE A 12 2.02 -9.61 -18.78
CA ILE A 12 1.57 -9.02 -17.51
C ILE A 12 2.16 -7.61 -17.33
N GLY A 13 3.37 -7.35 -17.79
CA GLY A 13 4.04 -6.05 -17.66
C GLY A 13 3.29 -4.92 -18.36
N HIS A 14 2.75 -5.20 -19.55
CA HIS A 14 1.91 -4.25 -20.29
C HIS A 14 0.66 -3.81 -19.52
N GLN A 15 0.07 -4.71 -18.74
CA GLN A 15 -1.10 -4.39 -17.93
C GLN A 15 -0.77 -3.42 -16.80
N ILE A 16 0.44 -3.50 -16.23
CA ILE A 16 0.88 -2.62 -15.15
C ILE A 16 1.12 -1.20 -15.64
N ASP A 17 1.71 -1.04 -16.84
CA ASP A 17 1.93 0.27 -17.47
C ASP A 17 0.62 1.04 -17.73
N ASP A 18 -0.50 0.34 -17.88
CA ASP A 18 -1.82 0.93 -18.06
C ASP A 18 -2.54 1.13 -16.72
N PHE A 19 -2.46 0.12 -15.84
CA PHE A 19 -3.21 0.07 -14.60
C PHE A 19 -2.67 1.02 -13.53
N VAL A 20 -1.34 1.17 -13.42
CA VAL A 20 -0.75 2.04 -12.38
C VAL A 20 -1.11 3.52 -12.61
N PRO A 21 -1.00 4.10 -13.82
CA PRO A 21 -1.53 5.43 -14.11
C PRO A 21 -3.03 5.58 -13.82
N ALA A 22 -3.83 4.55 -14.14
CA ALA A 22 -5.26 4.55 -13.89
C ALA A 22 -5.58 4.61 -12.39
N LEU A 23 -4.89 3.81 -11.58
CA LEU A 23 -5.01 3.83 -10.12
C LEU A 23 -4.60 5.19 -9.54
N HIS A 24 -3.43 5.69 -9.96
CA HIS A 24 -2.93 6.96 -9.47
C HIS A 24 -3.91 8.11 -9.73
N HIS A 25 -4.39 8.22 -10.97
CA HIS A 25 -5.39 9.20 -11.37
C HIS A 25 -6.69 9.05 -10.55
N SER A 26 -7.14 7.81 -10.32
CA SER A 26 -8.36 7.53 -9.56
C SER A 26 -8.24 7.97 -8.10
N PHE A 27 -7.14 7.62 -7.42
CA PHE A 27 -6.90 8.07 -6.05
C PHE A 27 -6.74 9.58 -5.96
N TYR A 28 -6.04 10.19 -6.91
CA TYR A 28 -5.91 11.64 -6.99
C TYR A 28 -7.27 12.34 -7.08
N LYS A 29 -8.18 11.84 -7.93
CA LYS A 29 -9.55 12.38 -8.06
C LYS A 29 -10.41 12.18 -6.82
N LEU A 30 -10.31 11.03 -6.17
CA LEU A 30 -11.16 10.71 -5.01
C LEU A 30 -10.64 11.28 -3.69
N ARG A 31 -9.40 11.81 -3.65
CA ARG A 31 -8.76 12.33 -2.44
C ARG A 31 -9.56 13.43 -1.75
N ALA A 32 -10.18 14.33 -2.52
CA ALA A 32 -10.94 15.44 -1.97
C ALA A 32 -12.33 15.05 -1.47
N ASN A 33 -12.94 14.01 -2.06
CA ASN A 33 -14.32 13.58 -1.79
C ASN A 33 -14.43 12.05 -1.92
N PRO A 34 -14.03 11.29 -0.89
CA PRO A 34 -14.09 9.84 -0.94
C PRO A 34 -15.57 9.36 -0.92
N PRO A 35 -15.95 8.44 -1.82
CA PRO A 35 -17.29 7.86 -1.80
C PRO A 35 -17.43 6.91 -0.61
N LYS A 36 -18.67 6.74 -0.12
CA LYS A 36 -18.99 5.82 1.00
C LYS A 36 -18.42 4.41 0.78
N GLU A 37 -18.51 3.93 -0.46
CA GLU A 37 -17.89 2.68 -0.92
C GLU A 37 -16.66 2.99 -1.79
N LEU A 38 -15.51 3.15 -1.13
CA LEU A 38 -14.26 3.50 -1.79
C LEU A 38 -13.89 2.52 -2.90
N ALA A 39 -14.01 1.21 -2.63
CA ALA A 39 -13.64 0.18 -3.59
C ALA A 39 -14.48 0.24 -4.88
N ALA A 40 -15.79 0.43 -4.75
CA ALA A 40 -16.68 0.55 -5.91
C ALA A 40 -16.43 1.85 -6.69
N GLY A 41 -16.23 2.96 -5.98
CA GLY A 41 -15.89 4.25 -6.60
C GLY A 41 -14.55 4.22 -7.33
N LEU A 42 -13.54 3.60 -6.72
CA LEU A 42 -12.22 3.42 -7.29
C LEU A 42 -12.29 2.55 -8.56
N LYS A 43 -12.98 1.41 -8.49
CA LYS A 43 -13.17 0.52 -9.65
C LYS A 43 -13.81 1.25 -10.83
N ARG A 44 -14.83 2.07 -10.59
CA ARG A 44 -15.48 2.88 -11.63
C ARG A 44 -14.50 3.88 -12.25
N GLN A 45 -13.78 4.65 -11.42
CA GLN A 45 -12.80 5.63 -11.91
C GLN A 45 -11.65 4.99 -12.72
N VAL A 46 -11.18 3.82 -12.31
CA VAL A 46 -10.15 3.08 -13.05
C VAL A 46 -10.67 2.64 -14.41
N LEU A 47 -11.87 2.06 -14.48
CA LEU A 47 -12.47 1.65 -15.75
C LEU A 47 -12.76 2.83 -16.68
N ASP A 48 -13.26 3.94 -16.13
CA ASP A 48 -13.51 5.16 -16.90
C ASP A 48 -12.20 5.70 -17.50
N TYR A 49 -11.11 5.71 -16.73
CA TYR A 49 -9.79 6.13 -17.20
C TYR A 49 -9.26 5.23 -18.32
N LEU A 50 -9.34 3.89 -18.15
CA LEU A 50 -8.88 2.95 -19.16
C LEU A 50 -9.66 3.11 -20.47
N ASN A 51 -10.99 3.22 -20.40
CA ASN A 51 -11.82 3.47 -21.59
C ASN A 51 -11.47 4.80 -22.28
N GLN A 52 -11.29 5.88 -21.51
CA GLN A 52 -10.92 7.19 -22.07
C GLN A 52 -9.52 7.17 -22.70
N LYS A 53 -8.59 6.41 -22.13
CA LYS A 53 -7.25 6.20 -22.67
C LYS A 53 -7.30 5.42 -23.98
N GLU A 54 -8.07 4.33 -24.04
CA GLU A 54 -8.27 3.53 -25.25
C GLU A 54 -8.90 4.36 -26.39
N GLN A 55 -9.82 5.26 -26.05
CA GLN A 55 -10.45 6.19 -27.01
C GLN A 55 -9.54 7.36 -27.39
N GLY A 56 -8.35 7.50 -26.79
CA GLY A 56 -7.43 8.61 -27.03
C GLY A 56 -7.92 9.98 -26.54
N VAL A 57 -8.95 10.00 -25.69
CA VAL A 57 -9.60 11.23 -25.18
C VAL A 57 -8.73 11.93 -24.13
N ILE A 58 -7.89 11.15 -23.42
CA ILE A 58 -7.03 11.67 -22.37
C ILE A 58 -5.56 11.38 -22.65
N ARG A 59 -4.71 12.33 -22.26
CA ARG A 59 -3.27 12.07 -22.16
C ARG A 59 -3.02 11.21 -20.91
N PRO A 60 -2.31 10.06 -21.03
CA PRO A 60 -2.00 9.22 -19.88
C PRO A 60 -1.25 9.99 -18.80
N PHE A 61 -1.59 9.72 -17.55
CA PHE A 61 -0.90 10.29 -16.40
C PHE A 61 0.57 9.82 -16.40
N HIS A 62 1.50 10.76 -16.39
CA HIS A 62 2.92 10.45 -16.34
C HIS A 62 3.34 10.22 -14.89
N ILE A 63 3.59 8.96 -14.55
CA ILE A 63 4.19 8.59 -13.27
C ILE A 63 5.70 8.69 -13.44
N VAL A 64 6.32 9.58 -12.67
CA VAL A 64 7.78 9.65 -12.60
C VAL A 64 8.27 8.37 -11.95
N GLU A 65 9.17 7.67 -12.64
CA GLU A 65 9.79 6.47 -12.13
C GLU A 65 10.48 6.78 -10.80
N TYR A 66 10.17 5.97 -9.77
CA TYR A 66 10.78 6.13 -8.47
C TYR A 66 12.30 5.96 -8.62
N ARG A 67 13.03 6.98 -8.20
CA ARG A 67 14.49 6.93 -8.10
C ARG A 67 14.84 6.66 -6.64
N HIS A 68 15.70 5.67 -6.41
CA HIS A 68 16.14 5.29 -5.06
C HIS A 68 16.70 6.47 -4.25
N ASN A 69 17.32 7.43 -4.94
CA ASN A 69 17.86 8.62 -4.31
C ASN A 69 16.79 9.58 -3.76
N LEU A 70 15.50 9.41 -4.05
CA LEU A 70 14.43 10.25 -3.50
C LEU A 70 14.23 10.04 -2.00
N ASP A 71 14.62 8.87 -1.49
CA ASP A 71 14.55 8.57 -0.06
C ASP A 71 15.79 9.05 0.72
N ASP A 72 16.87 9.39 0.01
CA ASP A 72 18.06 9.95 0.64
C ASP A 72 17.71 11.29 1.31
N ARG A 73 18.11 11.45 2.57
CA ARG A 73 17.89 12.68 3.35
C ARG A 73 18.38 13.95 2.65
N THR A 74 19.34 13.84 1.75
CA THR A 74 19.87 14.93 0.94
C THR A 74 18.94 15.39 -0.18
N ASN A 75 18.05 14.51 -0.66
CA ASN A 75 17.11 14.79 -1.76
C ASN A 75 15.66 14.97 -1.27
N GLN A 76 15.43 14.88 0.04
CA GLN A 76 14.14 15.21 0.62
C GLN A 76 13.81 16.67 0.29
N HIS A 77 12.75 16.87 -0.49
CA HIS A 77 12.25 18.21 -0.74
C HIS A 77 11.98 18.89 0.60
N PRO A 78 12.49 20.11 0.81
CA PRO A 78 12.22 20.83 2.04
C PRO A 78 10.71 20.96 2.20
N ALA A 79 10.22 20.71 3.41
CA ALA A 79 8.80 20.84 3.71
C ALA A 79 8.30 22.20 3.22
N PRO A 80 7.12 22.29 2.57
CA PRO A 80 6.59 23.55 2.10
C PRO A 80 6.52 24.55 3.26
N ARG A 81 7.40 25.55 3.23
CA ARG A 81 7.43 26.59 4.26
C ARG A 81 6.48 27.72 3.88
N PRO A 82 5.66 28.23 4.82
CA PRO A 82 4.85 29.40 4.56
C PRO A 82 5.76 30.57 4.19
N LYS A 83 5.37 31.34 3.17
CA LYS A 83 6.15 32.49 2.69
C LYS A 83 6.32 33.57 3.78
N ASN A 84 5.37 33.63 4.71
CA ASN A 84 5.38 34.59 5.82
C ASN A 84 5.40 33.83 7.15
N MET A 85 6.61 33.65 7.67
CA MET A 85 6.85 32.91 8.92
C MET A 85 6.24 33.63 10.13
N ASP A 86 6.30 34.97 10.16
CA ASP A 86 5.81 35.74 11.31
C ASP A 86 4.30 35.61 11.48
N VAL A 87 3.56 35.64 10.36
CA VAL A 87 2.11 35.41 10.39
C VAL A 87 1.78 33.98 10.83
N ALA A 88 2.52 32.98 10.34
CA ALA A 88 2.31 31.60 10.76
C ALA A 88 2.59 31.39 12.26
N LEU A 89 3.67 31.98 12.77
CA LEU A 89 4.03 31.94 14.19
C LEU A 89 3.00 32.68 15.05
N ASN A 90 2.54 33.85 14.62
CA ASN A 90 1.48 34.58 15.33
C ASN A 90 0.18 33.77 15.39
N SER A 91 -0.24 33.16 14.29
CA SER A 91 -1.42 32.28 14.29
C SER A 91 -1.27 31.09 15.22
N TYR A 92 -0.06 30.50 15.32
CA TYR A 92 0.20 29.40 16.25
C TYR A 92 0.18 29.85 17.72
N ILE A 93 0.81 30.98 18.03
CA ILE A 93 0.90 31.51 19.40
C ILE A 93 -0.47 31.94 19.92
N TYR A 94 -1.24 32.65 19.10
CA TYR A 94 -2.52 33.24 19.50
C TYR A 94 -3.75 32.39 19.11
N GLY A 95 -3.57 31.35 18.31
CA GLY A 95 -4.63 30.46 17.80
C GLY A 95 -4.42 28.99 18.18
N GLN A 96 -3.85 28.72 19.36
CA GLN A 96 -3.42 27.39 19.80
C GLN A 96 -4.47 26.28 19.61
N ALA A 97 -5.75 26.58 19.84
CA ALA A 97 -6.85 25.62 19.70
C ALA A 97 -7.03 25.09 18.26
N GLN A 98 -6.53 25.78 17.24
CA GLN A 98 -6.61 25.34 15.83
C GLN A 98 -5.47 24.38 15.46
N PHE A 99 -4.40 24.35 16.24
CA PHE A 99 -3.18 23.58 15.94
C PHE A 99 -2.86 22.52 16.98
N GLN A 100 -3.56 22.54 18.13
CA GLN A 100 -3.46 21.53 19.17
C GLN A 100 -4.63 20.57 19.04
N LEU A 101 -4.31 19.28 18.88
CA LEU A 101 -5.30 18.22 18.96
C LEU A 101 -5.36 17.72 20.41
N PRO A 102 -6.51 17.82 21.11
CA PRO A 102 -6.60 17.38 22.49
C PRO A 102 -6.24 15.90 22.63
N VAL A 103 -5.54 15.55 23.71
CA VAL A 103 -5.05 14.17 23.94
C VAL A 103 -6.21 13.21 24.07
N GLU A 104 -7.34 13.67 24.59
CA GLU A 104 -8.58 12.91 24.73
C GLU A 104 -9.15 12.53 23.36
N VAL A 105 -9.08 13.44 22.38
CA VAL A 105 -9.49 13.19 21.00
C VAL A 105 -8.58 12.15 20.35
N LEU A 106 -7.27 12.24 20.60
CA LEU A 106 -6.30 11.25 20.15
C LEU A 106 -6.57 9.87 20.78
N GLN A 107 -6.73 9.81 22.10
CA GLN A 107 -7.01 8.57 22.81
C GLN A 107 -8.31 7.93 22.35
N GLN A 108 -9.37 8.71 22.17
CA GLN A 108 -10.64 8.23 21.64
C GLN A 108 -10.46 7.66 20.23
N SER A 109 -9.80 8.39 19.33
CA SER A 109 -9.54 7.91 17.97
C SER A 109 -8.70 6.63 17.96
N LEU A 110 -7.79 6.47 18.93
CA LEU A 110 -6.90 5.33 19.03
C LEU A 110 -7.63 4.09 19.59
N ILE A 111 -8.52 4.30 20.56
CA ILE A 111 -9.43 3.27 21.11
C ILE A 111 -10.39 2.80 20.01
N ASP A 112 -10.95 3.73 19.24
CA ASP A 112 -11.81 3.43 18.09
C ASP A 112 -11.04 2.71 16.97
N SER A 113 -9.70 2.76 16.97
CA SER A 113 -8.81 2.16 15.96
C SER A 113 -8.17 0.81 16.33
N ARG A 114 -8.51 0.19 17.48
CA ARG A 114 -7.99 -1.15 17.85
C ARG A 114 -8.36 -2.23 16.80
N PRO A 115 -7.55 -3.29 16.63
CA PRO A 115 -7.23 -3.85 15.32
C PRO A 115 -8.40 -4.63 14.71
N GLY A 116 -9.06 -3.95 13.79
CA GLY A 116 -9.89 -4.51 12.73
C GLY A 116 -10.21 -3.51 11.62
N ALA A 117 -9.63 -2.30 11.66
CA ALA A 117 -9.96 -1.24 10.73
C ALA A 117 -8.87 -0.16 10.71
N ALA A 118 -7.89 -0.29 9.81
CA ALA A 118 -7.40 0.92 9.17
C ALA A 118 -8.54 1.38 8.25
N THR A 119 -9.18 2.53 8.55
CA THR A 119 -9.78 3.47 7.58
C THR A 119 -10.71 4.47 8.31
N VAL A 120 -10.22 5.72 8.37
CA VAL A 120 -10.96 6.98 8.18
C VAL A 120 -11.89 7.48 9.29
N LEU A 121 -11.40 8.53 9.95
CA LEU A 121 -12.23 9.59 10.54
C LEU A 121 -13.06 10.27 9.44
N SER A 122 -14.36 10.03 9.41
CA SER A 122 -15.39 10.97 8.93
C SER A 122 -16.78 10.56 9.44
N GLN A 123 -17.24 11.33 10.44
CA GLN A 123 -18.60 11.79 10.70
C GLN A 123 -19.80 10.85 10.41
N THR A 124 -20.42 10.44 11.53
CA THR A 124 -21.86 10.38 11.83
C THR A 124 -22.84 9.98 10.72
N GLY A 125 -23.51 8.85 10.95
CA GLY A 125 -24.76 8.49 10.29
C GLY A 125 -25.19 7.11 10.73
N GLU A 126 -26.22 7.05 11.58
CA GLU A 126 -26.82 5.83 12.11
C GLU A 126 -27.24 4.86 11.01
N GLY A 127 -27.00 3.57 11.25
CA GLY A 127 -27.36 2.49 10.33
C GLY A 127 -26.82 1.16 10.81
N ARG A 128 -27.51 0.53 11.76
CA ARG A 128 -27.35 -0.89 12.10
C ARG A 128 -27.55 -1.73 10.85
N ILE A 129 -26.52 -2.42 10.38
CA ILE A 129 -26.66 -3.64 9.55
C ILE A 129 -25.62 -4.65 10.02
N ASP A 130 -26.13 -5.83 10.37
CA ASP A 130 -25.40 -7.05 10.71
C ASP A 130 -24.27 -7.35 9.73
N ARG A 131 -23.02 -7.17 10.18
CA ARG A 131 -21.86 -7.77 9.51
C ARG A 131 -21.78 -9.24 9.88
N ARG A 132 -22.46 -10.04 9.07
CA ARG A 132 -22.19 -11.46 8.90
C ARG A 132 -20.69 -11.63 8.67
N GLN A 133 -20.08 -12.36 9.61
CA GLN A 133 -18.68 -12.75 9.62
C GLN A 133 -18.27 -13.27 8.24
N VAL A 134 -17.33 -12.60 7.59
CA VAL A 134 -16.45 -13.24 6.62
C VAL A 134 -15.08 -13.31 7.28
N ALA A 135 -15.01 -14.11 8.35
CA ALA A 135 -13.77 -14.76 8.69
C ALA A 135 -13.51 -15.74 7.54
N GLY A 136 -12.40 -15.57 6.81
CA GLY A 136 -11.97 -16.55 5.82
C GLY A 136 -12.01 -17.92 6.49
N GLU A 137 -12.93 -18.75 6.01
CA GLU A 137 -13.26 -20.02 6.63
C GLU A 137 -11.98 -20.86 6.72
N TYR A 138 -11.57 -21.18 7.94
CA TYR A 138 -10.50 -22.14 8.17
C TYR A 138 -11.00 -23.50 7.69
N ASP A 139 -10.71 -23.79 6.44
CA ASP A 139 -11.10 -25.02 5.78
C ASP A 139 -10.08 -26.12 6.17
N LYS A 140 -10.47 -26.91 7.17
CA LYS A 140 -9.66 -27.99 7.71
C LYS A 140 -9.18 -28.96 6.63
N GLU A 141 -9.98 -29.21 5.59
CA GLU A 141 -9.58 -30.11 4.50
C GLU A 141 -8.46 -29.50 3.64
N LYS A 142 -8.52 -28.19 3.36
CA LYS A 142 -7.45 -27.50 2.65
C LYS A 142 -6.15 -27.53 3.45
N MET A 143 -6.23 -27.36 4.75
CA MET A 143 -5.07 -27.45 5.63
C MET A 143 -4.47 -28.87 5.64
N GLU A 144 -5.31 -29.91 5.73
CA GLU A 144 -4.85 -31.30 5.64
C GLU A 144 -4.21 -31.62 4.28
N LYS A 145 -4.77 -31.11 3.18
CA LYS A 145 -4.18 -31.25 1.84
C LYS A 145 -2.81 -30.57 1.75
N LEU A 146 -2.66 -29.36 2.30
CA LEU A 146 -1.38 -28.65 2.33
C LEU A 146 -0.33 -29.42 3.16
N LEU A 147 -0.70 -29.88 4.36
CA LEU A 147 0.18 -30.66 5.21
C LEU A 147 0.65 -31.95 4.52
N LYS A 148 -0.25 -32.66 3.83
CA LYS A 148 0.12 -33.85 3.03
C LYS A 148 1.09 -33.51 1.89
N LEU A 149 0.89 -32.37 1.22
CA LEU A 149 1.77 -31.94 0.13
C LEU A 149 3.17 -31.59 0.63
N ILE A 150 3.27 -30.84 1.74
CA ILE A 150 4.53 -30.53 2.41
C ILE A 150 5.25 -31.82 2.84
N GLN A 151 4.52 -32.77 3.41
CA GLN A 151 5.10 -34.02 3.90
C GLN A 151 5.54 -34.95 2.78
N LEU A 152 4.83 -34.93 1.64
CA LEU A 152 5.25 -35.59 0.40
C LEU A 152 6.55 -34.97 -0.12
N HIS A 153 6.60 -33.63 -0.23
CA HIS A 153 7.79 -32.91 -0.70
C HIS A 153 9.00 -33.16 0.21
N LYS A 154 8.80 -33.17 1.53
CA LYS A 154 9.83 -33.53 2.51
C LYS A 154 10.32 -34.97 2.31
N ARG A 155 9.41 -35.91 2.05
CA ARG A 155 9.76 -37.33 1.83
C ARG A 155 10.48 -37.53 0.50
N THR A 156 10.15 -36.76 -0.54
CA THR A 156 10.83 -36.81 -1.84
C THR A 156 12.20 -36.12 -1.79
N LEU A 157 12.34 -35.00 -1.07
CA LEU A 157 13.63 -34.36 -0.83
C LEU A 157 14.58 -35.25 -0.01
N GLY A 158 14.06 -35.98 0.98
CA GLY A 158 14.88 -36.89 1.80
C GLY A 158 15.38 -38.15 1.07
N LYS A 159 15.04 -38.32 -0.22
CA LYS A 159 15.47 -39.47 -1.03
C LYS A 159 16.41 -39.10 -2.19
N GLU A 160 16.70 -37.81 -2.37
CA GLU A 160 17.63 -37.30 -3.40
C GLU A 160 19.00 -36.86 -2.85
N GLU A 161 19.19 -36.71 -1.53
CA GLU A 161 20.53 -36.42 -1.00
C GLU A 161 21.04 -37.51 -0.06
N GLY A 162 21.80 -38.43 -0.65
CA GLY A 162 22.89 -39.05 0.05
C GLY A 162 24.02 -38.04 0.26
N SER A 163 24.38 -37.85 1.52
CA SER A 163 25.76 -37.68 2.01
C SER A 163 26.57 -36.45 1.56
N GLY A 164 26.77 -35.50 2.49
CA GLY A 164 27.86 -34.51 2.48
C GLY A 164 27.83 -33.61 3.72
N PRO A 165 28.97 -33.32 4.40
CA PRO A 165 29.01 -33.08 5.84
C PRO A 165 28.83 -31.60 6.27
N GLU A 166 28.24 -31.46 7.46
CA GLU A 166 28.48 -30.44 8.49
C GLU A 166 28.92 -29.04 8.03
N ARG A 167 27.97 -28.09 8.04
CA ARG A 167 28.23 -26.73 8.55
C ARG A 167 27.13 -26.35 9.53
N GLU A 168 27.49 -26.45 10.79
CA GLU A 168 26.87 -25.75 11.90
C GLU A 168 27.08 -24.25 11.65
N GLU A 169 26.10 -23.58 11.04
CA GLU A 169 26.07 -22.11 10.98
C GLU A 169 25.22 -21.61 12.14
N ASP A 170 25.92 -21.42 13.26
CA ASP A 170 25.55 -20.67 14.44
C ASP A 170 25.05 -19.27 14.03
N TRP A 171 23.82 -18.93 14.41
CA TRP A 171 23.23 -17.64 14.08
C TRP A 171 23.83 -16.56 14.99
N ASP A 172 24.89 -15.91 14.54
CA ASP A 172 25.44 -14.74 15.25
C ASP A 172 24.50 -13.53 15.13
N ALA A 173 23.75 -13.28 16.20
CA ALA A 173 22.86 -12.13 16.38
C ALA A 173 23.62 -10.87 16.86
N ALA A 174 24.68 -10.43 16.17
CA ALA A 174 25.35 -9.16 16.51
C ALA A 174 26.27 -8.63 15.39
N GLY A 175 25.69 -8.21 14.25
CA GLY A 175 26.42 -7.51 13.20
C GLY A 175 26.64 -6.01 13.47
N LEU A 176 27.29 -5.63 14.58
CA LEU A 176 27.75 -4.26 14.81
C LEU A 176 29.21 -4.14 14.35
N LYS A 177 29.50 -3.35 13.31
CA LYS A 177 30.87 -2.87 13.06
C LYS A 177 30.91 -1.36 12.88
N ARG A 178 31.91 -0.83 13.60
CA ARG A 178 32.46 0.52 13.63
C ARG A 178 33.15 0.86 12.31
#